data_AF-A0A7J6U5H3-F1
#
_entry.id   AF-A0A7J6U5H3-F1
#
_cell.length_a   1.000
_cell.length_b   1.000
_cell.length_c   1.000
_cell.angle_alpha   90.00
_cell.angle_beta   90.00
_cell.angle_gamma   90.00
#
_symmetry.space_group_name_H-M   'P 1'
#
loop_
_entity.id
_entity.type
_entity.pdbx_description
1 polymer ?
#
loop_
_entity_poly.entity_id
_entity_poly.type
_entity_poly.pdbx_seq_one_letter_code
_entity_poly.pdbx_strand_id
1 'polypeptide(L)'
;HQGKGGLCDPNVEQAHGSYTVDPQNPKREYFFWFFESRNDPETDPIFLWLEGGPGESGVASAVGYNGPCLVNKKGTEASTNPYSWTNRANGIWLDQPVRVGYSKGWPPEQTFAETVENMLVQANTEYCCTSLDHRQIQFFGPVLR
;
A
#
# COMPACT_ATOMS: atom_id res chain seq x y z
N HIS A 1 -3.38 -3.36 -12.69
CA HIS A 1 -4.62 -4.06 -13.10
C HIS A 1 -5.70 -3.77 -12.05
N GLN A 2 -6.94 -3.51 -12.46
CA GLN A 2 -8.11 -3.27 -11.58
C GLN A 2 -9.20 -4.30 -11.91
N GLY A 3 -9.91 -4.83 -10.92
CA GLY A 3 -11.05 -5.71 -11.14
C GLY A 3 -11.47 -6.52 -9.90
N LYS A 4 -12.78 -6.81 -9.82
CA LYS A 4 -13.38 -7.75 -8.85
C LYS A 4 -12.96 -9.19 -9.14
N GLY A 5 -12.84 -10.00 -8.09
CA GLY A 5 -12.30 -11.36 -8.15
C GLY A 5 -10.93 -11.52 -7.48
N GLY A 6 -10.71 -10.80 -6.36
CA GLY A 6 -9.45 -10.76 -5.62
C GLY A 6 -9.06 -12.06 -4.92
N LEU A 7 -7.84 -12.06 -4.34
CA LEU A 7 -7.15 -13.23 -3.79
C LEU A 7 -8.01 -14.08 -2.83
N CYS A 8 -8.69 -13.43 -1.89
CA CYS A 8 -9.54 -14.07 -0.87
C CYS A 8 -10.86 -13.32 -0.61
N ASP A 9 -11.06 -12.19 -1.29
CA ASP A 9 -12.19 -11.31 -1.12
C ASP A 9 -12.69 -10.91 -2.51
N PRO A 10 -13.59 -11.72 -3.10
CA PRO A 10 -13.98 -11.55 -4.49
C PRO A 10 -14.87 -10.33 -4.73
N ASN A 11 -15.42 -9.73 -3.66
CA ASN A 11 -16.44 -8.70 -3.74
C ASN A 11 -15.89 -7.27 -3.69
N VAL A 12 -14.64 -7.10 -3.25
CA VAL A 12 -13.96 -5.80 -3.18
C VAL A 12 -13.11 -5.58 -4.43
N GLU A 13 -13.05 -4.33 -4.91
CA GLU A 13 -12.04 -3.97 -5.90
C GLU A 13 -10.65 -3.96 -5.26
N GLN A 14 -9.69 -4.44 -6.03
CA GLN A 14 -8.28 -4.37 -5.68
C GLN A 14 -7.51 -3.81 -6.87
N ALA A 15 -6.48 -3.01 -6.56
CA ALA A 15 -5.57 -2.48 -7.56
C ALA A 15 -4.14 -2.62 -7.07
N HIS A 16 -3.22 -2.93 -7.96
CA HIS A 16 -1.80 -2.95 -7.63
C HIS A 16 -0.99 -2.45 -8.82
N GLY A 17 0.18 -1.91 -8.51
CA GLY A 17 1.06 -1.30 -9.50
C GLY A 17 2.32 -0.76 -8.87
N SER A 18 3.15 -0.16 -9.73
CA SER A 18 4.34 0.56 -9.31
C SER A 18 4.29 1.99 -9.84
N TYR A 19 4.86 2.92 -9.09
CA TYR A 19 5.03 4.31 -9.51
C TYR A 19 6.50 4.73 -9.35
N THR A 20 6.99 5.56 -10.27
CA THR A 20 8.35 6.08 -10.26
C THR A 20 8.51 7.13 -9.17
N VAL A 21 9.34 6.90 -8.15
CA VAL A 21 9.41 7.79 -6.98
C VAL A 21 10.24 9.05 -7.21
N ASP A 22 11.18 9.01 -8.15
CA ASP A 22 12.08 10.11 -8.48
C ASP A 22 12.11 10.30 -10.01
N PRO A 23 11.51 11.38 -10.55
CA PRO A 23 11.59 11.68 -11.97
C PRO A 23 13.02 11.86 -12.50
N GLN A 24 13.97 12.25 -11.64
CA GLN A 24 15.39 12.38 -11.99
C GLN A 24 16.11 11.02 -11.97
N ASN A 25 15.57 10.04 -11.26
CA ASN A 25 16.03 8.66 -11.26
C ASN A 25 14.87 7.70 -11.57
N PRO A 26 14.48 7.59 -12.87
CA PRO A 26 13.30 6.82 -13.28
C PRO A 26 13.41 5.31 -13.04
N LYS A 27 14.55 4.84 -12.50
CA LYS A 27 14.78 3.45 -12.15
C LYS A 27 14.31 3.10 -10.74
N ARG A 28 13.93 4.08 -9.93
CA ARG A 28 13.37 3.88 -8.59
C ARG A 28 11.84 3.86 -8.67
N GLU A 29 11.25 2.73 -8.27
CA GLU A 29 9.80 2.52 -8.30
C GLU A 29 9.34 1.90 -6.98
N TYR A 30 8.31 2.47 -6.37
CA TYR A 30 7.60 1.83 -5.25
C TYR A 30 6.41 1.04 -5.76
N PHE A 31 6.22 -0.16 -5.20
CA PHE A 31 5.07 -1.00 -5.45
C PHE A 31 4.02 -0.81 -4.35
N PHE A 32 2.76 -0.75 -4.76
CA PHE A 32 1.62 -0.65 -3.86
C PHE A 32 0.57 -1.71 -4.16
N TRP A 33 -0.21 -2.05 -3.15
CA TRP A 33 -1.44 -2.80 -3.28
C TRP A 33 -2.56 -2.09 -2.54
N PHE A 34 -3.58 -1.69 -3.30
CA PHE A 34 -4.80 -1.05 -2.84
C PHE A 34 -5.95 -2.05 -2.74
N PHE A 35 -6.77 -1.87 -1.71
CA PHE A 35 -8.03 -2.58 -1.52
C PHE A 35 -9.11 -1.59 -1.09
N GLU A 36 -10.27 -1.69 -1.71
CA GLU A 36 -11.44 -0.90 -1.33
C GLU A 36 -12.00 -1.29 0.05
N SER A 37 -12.72 -0.34 0.65
CA SER A 37 -13.54 -0.63 1.83
C SER A 37 -14.62 -1.67 1.51
N ARG A 38 -14.88 -2.57 2.45
CA ARG A 38 -16.01 -3.51 2.42
C ARG A 38 -17.34 -2.87 2.79
N ASN A 39 -17.30 -1.67 3.38
CA ASN A 39 -18.49 -0.96 3.86
C ASN A 39 -19.00 0.02 2.80
N ASP A 40 -18.35 1.18 2.63
CA ASP A 40 -18.70 2.15 1.59
C ASP A 40 -17.40 2.76 1.01
N PRO A 41 -16.85 2.19 -0.09
CA PRO A 41 -15.63 2.68 -0.72
C PRO A 41 -15.65 4.16 -1.10
N GLU A 42 -16.83 4.70 -1.43
CA GLU A 42 -16.99 6.07 -1.90
C GLU A 42 -16.85 7.08 -0.76
N THR A 43 -17.36 6.75 0.44
CA THR A 43 -17.39 7.68 1.58
C THR A 43 -16.41 7.33 2.70
N ASP A 44 -15.96 6.09 2.79
CA ASP A 44 -15.02 5.66 3.83
C ASP A 44 -13.62 6.31 3.64
N PRO A 45 -12.89 6.52 4.75
CA PRO A 45 -11.57 7.14 4.73
C PRO A 45 -10.54 6.30 3.97
N ILE A 46 -9.44 6.93 3.57
CA ILE A 46 -8.28 6.27 2.96
C ILE A 46 -7.13 6.26 3.98
N PHE A 47 -6.48 5.12 4.12
CA PHE A 47 -5.23 5.01 4.86
C PHE A 47 -4.08 4.51 4.00
N LEU A 48 -2.89 4.97 4.34
CA LEU A 48 -1.62 4.45 3.83
C LEU A 48 -0.92 3.70 4.96
N TRP A 49 -0.66 2.41 4.74
CA TRP A 49 0.08 1.55 5.65
C TRP A 49 1.54 1.43 5.21
N LEU A 50 2.43 1.78 6.14
CA LEU A 50 3.88 1.68 5.99
C LEU A 50 4.38 0.75 7.08
N GLU A 51 5.12 -0.30 6.70
CA GLU A 51 5.86 -1.05 7.71
C GLU A 51 7.05 -0.26 8.24
N GLY A 52 7.41 -0.58 9.49
CA GLY A 52 8.51 0.04 10.21
C GLY A 52 9.87 -0.52 9.80
N GLY A 53 10.92 0.16 10.25
CA GLY A 53 12.31 -0.17 9.92
C GLY A 53 12.61 0.04 8.43
N PRO A 54 13.89 0.13 8.02
CA PRO A 54 14.21 0.01 6.62
C PRO A 54 14.18 -1.48 6.24
N GLY A 55 13.27 -1.88 5.35
CA GLY A 55 13.35 -3.20 4.72
C GLY A 55 12.11 -4.08 4.81
N GLU A 56 11.10 -3.72 5.60
CA GLU A 56 9.89 -4.54 5.77
C GLU A 56 8.83 -4.18 4.73
N SER A 57 8.22 -5.21 4.15
CA SER A 57 7.21 -5.06 3.09
C SER A 57 5.86 -4.68 3.68
N GLY A 58 5.37 -3.48 3.34
CA GLY A 58 3.98 -3.10 3.62
C GLY A 58 3.00 -4.07 2.99
N VAL A 59 3.28 -4.56 1.79
CA VAL A 59 2.42 -5.51 1.10
C VAL A 59 2.30 -6.85 1.83
N ALA A 60 3.36 -7.31 2.50
CA ALA A 60 3.28 -8.51 3.34
C ALA A 60 2.22 -8.35 4.46
N SER A 61 2.07 -7.15 5.03
CA SER A 61 1.06 -6.85 6.04
C SER A 61 -0.37 -6.83 5.50
N ALA A 62 -0.54 -6.59 4.20
CA ALA A 62 -1.83 -6.71 3.52
C ALA A 62 -2.37 -8.16 3.53
N VAL A 63 -1.48 -9.15 3.61
CA VAL A 63 -1.84 -10.58 3.55
C VAL A 63 -1.48 -11.37 4.82
N GLY A 64 -0.86 -10.71 5.81
CA GLY A 64 -0.38 -11.35 7.04
C GLY A 64 -0.74 -10.61 8.33
N TYR A 65 -1.32 -9.41 8.24
CA TYR A 65 -1.60 -8.58 9.41
C TYR A 65 -3.01 -7.97 9.37
N ASN A 66 -3.13 -6.72 8.94
CA ASN A 66 -4.38 -5.93 9.02
C ASN A 66 -5.14 -5.84 7.68
N GLY A 67 -4.57 -6.36 6.60
CA GLY A 67 -5.24 -6.35 5.30
C GLY A 67 -6.35 -7.38 5.15
N PRO A 68 -6.99 -7.44 3.98
CA PRO A 68 -8.25 -8.16 3.77
C PRO A 68 -8.08 -9.68 3.75
N CYS A 69 -6.85 -10.15 3.52
CA CYS A 69 -6.53 -11.56 3.38
C CYS A 69 -5.53 -12.03 4.45
N LEU A 70 -5.67 -13.29 4.85
CA LEU A 70 -4.69 -14.02 5.64
C LEU A 70 -4.22 -15.21 4.80
N VAL A 71 -2.93 -15.20 4.46
CA VAL A 71 -2.27 -16.29 3.73
C VAL A 71 -1.74 -17.32 4.73
N ASN A 72 -1.92 -18.61 4.42
CA ASN A 72 -1.43 -19.68 5.27
C ASN A 72 0.11 -19.74 5.27
N LYS A 73 0.70 -20.45 6.25
CA LYS A 73 2.18 -20.57 6.37
C LYS A 73 2.86 -21.17 5.13
N LYS A 74 2.11 -21.87 4.27
CA LYS A 74 2.64 -22.50 3.05
C LYS A 74 2.56 -21.58 1.83
N GLY A 75 1.87 -20.44 1.92
CA GLY A 75 1.64 -19.54 0.80
C GLY A 75 0.67 -20.07 -0.25
N THR A 76 -0.07 -21.14 0.04
CA THR A 76 -0.89 -21.86 -0.96
C THR A 76 -2.38 -21.51 -0.90
N GLU A 77 -2.83 -20.98 0.23
CA GLU A 77 -4.23 -20.66 0.46
C GLU A 77 -4.34 -19.30 1.13
N ALA A 78 -5.38 -18.56 0.75
CA ALA A 78 -5.73 -17.30 1.36
C ALA A 78 -7.19 -17.38 1.86
N SER A 79 -7.43 -16.81 3.03
CA SER A 79 -8.75 -16.72 3.63
C SER A 79 -9.06 -15.27 3.99
N THR A 80 -10.33 -14.92 4.02
CA THR A 80 -10.77 -13.57 4.38
C THR A 80 -10.39 -13.27 5.83
N ASN A 81 -9.79 -12.10 6.09
CA ASN A 81 -9.53 -11.59 7.43
C ASN A 81 -10.79 -10.92 7.99
N PRO A 82 -11.48 -11.49 8.99
CA PRO A 82 -12.69 -10.87 9.55
C PRO A 82 -12.39 -9.57 10.32
N TYR A 83 -11.14 -9.33 10.72
CA TYR A 83 -10.70 -8.14 11.46
C TYR A 83 -9.95 -7.14 10.59
N SER A 84 -10.09 -7.25 9.26
CA SER A 84 -9.39 -6.34 8.35
C SER A 84 -9.77 -4.88 8.59
N TRP A 85 -8.79 -4.00 8.44
CA TRP A 85 -9.03 -2.56 8.42
C TRP A 85 -9.87 -2.13 7.21
N THR A 86 -9.90 -2.94 6.14
CA THR A 86 -10.79 -2.69 5.01
C THR A 86 -12.27 -2.82 5.35
N ASN A 87 -12.63 -3.31 6.54
CA ASN A 87 -14.02 -3.29 7.00
C ASN A 87 -14.60 -1.86 7.16
N ARG A 88 -13.76 -0.82 7.21
CA ARG A 88 -14.15 0.58 7.52
C ARG A 88 -13.37 1.63 6.72
N ALA A 89 -12.49 1.22 5.82
CA ALA A 89 -11.58 2.15 5.14
C ALA A 89 -11.03 1.55 3.85
N ASN A 90 -10.70 2.41 2.90
CA ASN A 90 -9.89 2.08 1.75
C ASN A 90 -8.40 2.03 2.18
N GLY A 91 -7.67 1.00 1.80
CA GLY A 91 -6.30 0.77 2.28
C GLY A 91 -5.28 0.70 1.16
N ILE A 92 -4.16 1.41 1.31
CA ILE A 92 -2.96 1.28 0.46
C ILE A 92 -1.84 0.71 1.32
N TRP A 93 -1.29 -0.44 0.92
CA TRP A 93 -0.06 -0.99 1.50
C TRP A 93 1.09 -0.73 0.53
N LEU A 94 2.18 -0.16 1.05
CA LEU A 94 3.31 0.30 0.24
C LEU A 94 4.60 -0.41 0.63
N ASP A 95 5.33 -0.91 -0.38
CA ASP A 95 6.68 -1.41 -0.20
C ASP A 95 7.69 -0.27 -0.34
N GLN A 96 8.45 -0.03 0.72
CA GLN A 96 9.41 1.07 0.81
C GLN A 96 10.57 0.67 1.74
N PRO A 97 11.80 1.19 1.57
CA PRO A 97 12.32 1.95 0.41
C PRO A 97 12.43 1.08 -0.86
N VAL A 98 13.12 1.55 -1.92
CA VAL A 98 13.35 0.67 -3.08
C VAL A 98 14.14 -0.57 -2.66
N ARG A 99 13.90 -1.70 -3.34
CA ARG A 99 14.42 -3.05 -3.03
C ARG A 99 13.70 -3.76 -1.88
N VAL A 100 12.64 -3.19 -1.33
CA VAL A 100 11.73 -3.87 -0.40
C VAL A 100 10.59 -4.50 -1.19
N GLY A 101 10.25 -5.75 -0.87
CA GLY A 101 9.15 -6.49 -1.50
C GLY A 101 9.22 -6.43 -3.04
N TYR A 102 8.22 -5.82 -3.66
CA TYR A 102 8.13 -5.67 -5.11
C TYR A 102 8.68 -4.33 -5.64
N SER A 103 9.13 -3.42 -4.76
CA SER A 103 9.73 -2.14 -5.13
C SER A 103 11.12 -2.31 -5.73
N LYS A 104 11.42 -1.54 -6.77
CA LYS A 104 12.63 -1.70 -7.61
C LYS A 104 13.47 -0.44 -7.62
N GLY A 105 14.77 -0.61 -7.80
CA GLY A 105 15.68 0.50 -8.04
C GLY A 105 17.00 0.40 -7.30
N TRP A 106 17.93 1.25 -7.72
CA TRP A 106 19.26 1.38 -7.11
C TRP A 106 19.78 2.82 -7.30
N PRO A 107 20.54 3.37 -6.33
CA PRO A 107 20.75 2.84 -4.97
C PRO A 107 19.48 2.96 -4.11
N PRO A 108 19.35 2.19 -3.01
CA PRO A 108 18.28 2.46 -2.03
C PRO A 108 18.42 3.84 -1.41
N GLU A 109 17.30 4.39 -0.95
CA GLU A 109 17.29 5.58 -0.11
C GLU A 109 18.14 5.35 1.14
N GLN A 110 18.93 6.33 1.52
CA GLN A 110 19.89 6.20 2.61
C GLN A 110 19.33 6.67 3.96
N THR A 111 18.24 7.43 3.93
CA THR A 111 17.61 8.00 5.11
C THR A 111 16.10 7.86 5.03
N PHE A 112 15.46 7.75 6.19
CA PHE A 112 14.00 7.81 6.29
C PHE A 112 13.43 9.13 5.74
N ALA A 113 14.16 10.24 5.89
CA ALA A 113 13.75 11.53 5.35
C ALA A 113 13.65 11.52 3.81
N GLU A 114 14.63 10.96 3.11
CA GLU A 114 14.61 10.79 1.64
C GLU A 114 13.40 9.95 1.21
N THR A 115 13.11 8.86 1.93
CA THR A 115 11.94 8.01 1.68
C THR A 115 10.62 8.77 1.87
N VAL A 116 10.50 9.58 2.94
CA VAL A 116 9.32 10.41 3.19
C VAL A 116 9.15 11.47 2.10
N GLU A 117 10.22 12.13 1.70
CA GLU A 117 10.19 13.13 0.61
C GLU A 117 9.70 12.51 -0.70
N ASN A 118 10.21 11.34 -1.07
CA ASN A 118 9.79 10.59 -2.26
C ASN A 118 8.29 10.23 -2.24
N MET A 119 7.74 9.88 -1.07
CA MET A 119 6.30 9.62 -0.91
C MET A 119 5.47 10.89 -1.03
N LEU A 120 5.92 12.00 -0.45
CA LEU A 120 5.21 13.28 -0.48
C LEU A 120 5.16 13.88 -1.88
N VAL A 121 6.25 13.77 -2.65
CA VAL A 121 6.29 14.21 -4.05
C VAL A 121 5.18 13.51 -4.85
N GLN A 122 5.03 12.20 -4.66
CA GLN A 122 4.06 11.38 -5.39
C GLN A 122 2.60 11.67 -5.00
N ALA A 123 2.34 11.85 -3.70
CA ALA A 123 1.03 12.33 -3.24
C ALA A 123 0.63 13.66 -3.91
N ASN A 124 1.59 14.54 -4.16
CA ASN A 124 1.34 15.84 -4.78
C ASN A 124 1.31 15.82 -6.31
N THR A 125 2.02 14.91 -6.99
CA THR A 125 2.12 14.91 -8.47
C THR A 125 1.09 14.04 -9.17
N GLU A 126 0.70 12.90 -8.60
CA GLU A 126 -0.16 11.92 -9.30
C GLU A 126 -1.59 11.86 -8.73
N TYR A 127 -1.74 12.06 -7.42
CA TYR A 127 -3.03 11.98 -6.71
C TYR A 127 -3.77 13.33 -6.58
N CYS A 128 -3.07 14.47 -6.72
CA CYS A 128 -3.69 15.80 -6.70
C CYS A 128 -4.65 16.02 -7.89
N CYS A 129 -4.47 15.28 -8.99
CA CYS A 129 -5.22 15.48 -10.23
C CYS A 129 -6.16 14.33 -10.62
N THR A 130 -6.15 13.20 -9.89
CA THR A 130 -7.03 12.05 -10.15
C THR A 130 -7.98 11.80 -8.97
N SER A 131 -9.02 12.64 -8.87
CA SER A 131 -10.28 12.42 -8.12
C SER A 131 -10.25 11.65 -6.78
N LEU A 132 -9.22 11.81 -5.94
CA LEU A 132 -9.35 11.57 -4.51
C LEU A 132 -9.99 12.80 -3.89
N ASP A 133 -11.30 12.90 -4.10
CA ASP A 133 -12.21 13.95 -3.66
C ASP A 133 -11.95 14.38 -2.21
N HIS A 134 -11.13 15.40 -1.97
CA HIS A 134 -10.82 16.03 -0.67
C HIS A 134 -10.50 15.12 0.55
N ARG A 135 -10.32 13.81 0.37
CA ARG A 135 -10.14 12.84 1.46
C ARG A 135 -8.74 12.96 2.07
N GLN A 136 -8.68 13.21 3.38
CA GLN A 136 -7.43 13.18 4.14
C GLN A 136 -6.87 11.75 4.18
N ILE A 137 -5.65 11.55 3.67
CA ILE A 137 -4.93 10.28 3.80
C ILE A 137 -4.31 10.21 5.20
N GLN A 138 -4.66 9.18 5.95
CA GLN A 138 -4.07 8.92 7.26
C GLN A 138 -2.93 7.91 7.14
N PHE A 139 -1.78 8.22 7.75
CA PHE A 139 -0.59 7.38 7.74
C PHE A 139 -0.57 6.49 8.98
N PHE A 140 -0.38 5.19 8.78
CA PHE A 140 -0.26 4.22 9.86
C PHE A 140 0.92 3.29 9.64
N GLY A 141 1.48 2.79 10.73
CA GLY A 141 2.54 1.80 10.75
C GLY A 141 2.84 1.39 12.18
N PRO A 142 3.53 0.25 12.41
CA PRO A 142 4.04 -0.06 13.72
C PRO A 142 5.02 1.03 14.16
N VAL A 143 4.81 1.57 15.35
CA VAL A 143 5.76 2.52 15.95
C VAL A 143 7.05 1.74 16.25
N LEU A 144 8.14 2.12 15.57
CA LEU A 144 9.49 1.73 15.96
C LEU A 144 9.67 2.08 17.45
N ARG A 145 9.88 1.07 18.30
CA ARG A 145 10.40 1.31 19.65
C ARG A 145 11.87 1.68 19.59
#